data_AF-A0A9R0ILJ2-F1
#
_entry.id   AF-A0A9R0ILJ2-F1
#
_cell.length_a   1.000
_cell.length_b   1.000
_cell.length_c   1.000
_cell.angle_alpha   90.00
_cell.angle_beta   90.00
_cell.angle_gamma   90.00
#
_symmetry.space_group_name_H-M   'P 1'
#
loop_
_entity.id
_entity.type
_entity.pdbx_description
1 polymer ?
#
loop_
_entity_poly.entity_id
_entity_poly.type
_entity_poly.pdbx_seq_one_letter_code
_entity_poly.pdbx_strand_id
1 'polypeptide(L)'
;MESSSSSAASSSSAASSKKVILKSSDHEEFIVDENVALQCQTIKHMIEDDCANNVIPVPNVTSAILVKVIEYCKKHVDASTATATATATAGGGNDELKKWDAKFADVDQNTLFDLILAANYLDIKSLLDLTCQTVADMIKENQWAFE
;
A
#
# COMPACT_ATOMS: atom_id res chain seq x y z
N MET A 1 -36.73 24.35 39.88
CA MET A 1 -35.86 24.56 38.71
C MET A 1 -35.93 23.27 37.90
N GLU A 2 -36.40 23.41 36.68
CA GLU A 2 -36.68 22.36 35.71
C GLU A 2 -35.46 21.51 35.36
N SER A 3 -35.76 20.25 35.02
CA SER A 3 -35.23 19.47 33.90
C SER A 3 -33.73 19.57 33.57
N SER A 4 -33.06 18.42 33.58
CA SER A 4 -32.70 17.77 32.32
C SER A 4 -32.18 16.36 32.55
N SER A 5 -32.99 15.41 32.08
CA SER A 5 -32.58 14.09 31.63
C SER A 5 -31.46 14.19 30.59
N SER A 6 -30.70 13.10 30.47
CA SER A 6 -30.12 12.50 29.26
C SER A 6 -28.65 12.14 29.49
N SER A 7 -28.11 11.04 28.98
CA SER A 7 -28.64 9.79 28.44
C SER A 7 -27.41 8.89 28.38
N ALA A 8 -27.60 7.59 28.58
CA ALA A 8 -26.60 6.62 28.20
C ALA A 8 -26.22 6.83 26.73
N ALA A 9 -24.92 6.91 26.45
CA ALA A 9 -24.37 6.53 25.17
C ALA A 9 -23.05 5.85 25.45
N SER A 10 -23.14 4.54 25.67
CA SER A 10 -22.06 3.62 25.35
C SER A 10 -21.61 3.92 23.92
N SER A 11 -20.54 4.68 23.75
CA SER A 11 -19.89 4.82 22.46
C SER A 11 -18.94 3.64 22.29
N SER A 12 -19.51 2.46 22.05
CA SER A 12 -18.90 1.52 21.11
C SER A 12 -18.84 2.24 19.76
N SER A 13 -17.73 2.93 19.49
CA SER A 13 -17.53 3.57 18.19
C SER A 13 -16.35 2.88 17.52
N ALA A 14 -16.68 2.26 16.39
CA ALA A 14 -15.84 1.52 15.47
C ALA A 14 -14.41 2.05 15.37
N ALA A 15 -13.45 1.14 15.18
CA ALA A 15 -12.11 1.46 14.70
C ALA A 15 -12.20 2.55 13.64
N SER A 16 -11.93 3.79 14.02
CA SER A 16 -11.99 4.92 13.13
C SER A 16 -10.78 4.78 12.23
N SER A 17 -10.96 4.23 11.04
CA SER A 17 -9.93 4.20 10.00
C SER A 17 -9.54 5.66 9.76
N LYS A 18 -8.48 6.13 10.41
CA LYS A 18 -7.93 7.44 10.09
C LYS A 18 -7.50 7.38 8.64
N LYS A 19 -7.70 8.46 7.90
CA LYS A 19 -7.35 8.53 6.49
C LYS A 19 -6.33 9.63 6.32
N VAL A 20 -5.36 9.38 5.46
CA VAL A 20 -4.36 10.36 5.07
C VAL A 20 -4.50 10.68 3.60
N ILE A 21 -4.10 11.89 3.23
CA ILE A 21 -4.19 12.43 1.88
C ILE A 21 -2.77 12.43 1.33
N LEU A 22 -2.53 11.65 0.29
CA LEU A 22 -1.27 11.65 -0.45
C LEU A 22 -1.40 12.59 -1.64
N LYS A 23 -0.51 13.57 -1.76
CA LYS A 23 -0.50 14.50 -2.90
C LYS A 23 0.60 14.13 -3.88
N SER A 24 0.25 13.72 -5.09
CA SER A 24 1.20 13.33 -6.12
C SER A 24 1.95 14.52 -6.74
N SER A 25 2.95 14.21 -7.57
CA SER A 25 3.75 15.18 -8.33
C SER A 25 2.91 16.10 -9.22
N ASP A 26 1.84 15.57 -9.79
CA ASP A 26 0.88 16.26 -10.66
C ASP A 26 -0.23 16.98 -9.87
N HIS A 27 -0.04 17.15 -8.57
CA HIS A 27 -0.95 17.86 -7.66
C HIS A 27 -2.31 17.19 -7.47
N GLU A 28 -2.46 15.91 -7.83
CA GLU A 28 -3.64 15.13 -7.49
C GLU A 28 -3.57 14.62 -6.05
N GLU A 29 -4.73 14.50 -5.41
CA GLU A 29 -4.86 14.15 -4.00
C GLU A 29 -5.59 12.83 -3.83
N PHE A 30 -4.97 11.89 -3.12
CA PHE A 30 -5.45 10.53 -2.94
C PHE A 30 -5.73 10.27 -1.46
N ILE A 31 -6.98 9.97 -1.14
CA ILE A 31 -7.40 9.63 0.22
C ILE A 31 -7.19 8.13 0.42
N VAL A 32 -6.30 7.78 1.33
CA VAL A 32 -5.97 6.39 1.66
C VAL A 32 -6.17 6.12 3.14
N ASP A 33 -6.56 4.89 3.48
CA ASP A 33 -6.66 4.49 4.88
C ASP A 33 -5.27 4.44 5.52
N GLU A 34 -5.17 4.88 6.78
CA GLU A 34 -3.92 4.93 7.56
C GLU A 34 -3.22 3.56 7.57
N ASN A 35 -3.97 2.46 7.71
CA ASN A 35 -3.44 1.10 7.60
C ASN A 35 -2.68 0.84 6.29
N VAL A 36 -3.25 1.27 5.16
CA VAL A 36 -2.63 1.15 3.84
C VAL A 36 -1.40 2.05 3.75
N ALA A 37 -1.49 3.27 4.28
CA ALA A 37 -0.40 4.23 4.32
C ALA A 37 0.76 3.80 5.25
N LEU A 38 0.48 3.06 6.32
CA LEU A 38 1.47 2.52 7.26
C LEU A 38 2.36 1.43 6.63
N GLN A 39 1.98 0.88 5.49
CA GLN A 39 2.87 0.01 4.70
C GLN A 39 4.08 0.78 4.20
N CYS A 40 3.92 2.08 3.92
CA CYS A 40 4.99 2.97 3.50
C CYS A 40 5.72 3.50 4.74
N GLN A 41 6.95 3.06 4.99
CA GLN A 41 7.67 3.49 6.19
C GLN A 41 7.92 5.00 6.19
N THR A 42 8.17 5.61 5.03
CA THR A 42 8.31 7.07 4.92
C THR A 42 7.06 7.81 5.42
N ILE A 43 5.87 7.33 5.03
CA ILE A 43 4.59 7.93 5.45
C ILE A 43 4.35 7.68 6.93
N LYS A 44 4.65 6.49 7.45
CA LYS A 44 4.51 6.16 8.87
C LYS A 44 5.26 7.18 9.75
N HIS A 45 6.53 7.45 9.47
CA HIS A 45 7.31 8.42 10.25
C HIS A 45 6.71 9.84 10.16
N MET A 46 6.19 10.24 8.98
CA MET A 46 5.52 11.54 8.80
C MET A 46 4.20 11.67 9.57
N ILE A 47 3.46 10.58 9.76
CA ILE A 47 2.22 10.55 10.56
C ILE A 47 2.56 10.60 12.06
N GLU A 48 3.58 9.86 12.50
CA GLU A 48 4.00 9.81 13.91
C GLU A 48 4.57 11.14 14.42
N ASP A 49 5.21 11.92 13.55
CA ASP A 49 5.77 13.24 13.87
C ASP A 49 4.70 14.36 14.00
N ASP A 50 3.39 14.05 13.89
CA ASP A 50 2.22 14.98 13.97
C ASP A 50 2.32 16.20 13.04
N CYS A 51 3.20 16.14 12.03
CA CYS A 51 3.73 17.32 11.34
C CYS A 51 2.93 17.71 10.09
N ALA A 52 1.88 16.97 9.75
CA ALA A 52 1.07 17.22 8.58
C ALA A 52 -0.41 17.24 8.95
N ASN A 53 -1.16 18.21 8.40
CA ASN A 53 -2.63 18.30 8.47
C ASN A 53 -3.30 17.14 7.69
N ASN A 54 -2.84 15.91 7.88
CA ASN A 54 -3.14 14.70 7.12
C ASN A 54 -2.80 14.77 5.62
N VAL A 55 -2.02 15.76 5.15
CA VAL A 55 -1.61 15.87 3.74
C VAL A 55 -0.11 15.61 3.61
N ILE A 56 0.24 14.52 2.92
CA ILE A 56 1.63 14.10 2.72
C ILE A 56 1.99 14.30 1.25
N PRO A 57 2.94 15.20 0.93
CA PRO A 57 3.38 15.42 -0.44
C PRO A 57 4.30 14.29 -0.92
N VAL A 58 4.03 13.78 -2.11
CA VAL A 58 4.77 12.73 -2.82
C VAL A 58 5.21 13.27 -4.18
N PRO A 59 6.17 14.23 -4.21
CA PRO A 59 6.53 14.98 -5.42
C PRO A 59 7.24 14.14 -6.49
N ASN A 60 7.78 12.98 -6.14
CA ASN A 60 8.55 12.12 -7.04
C ASN A 60 7.71 11.02 -7.70
N VAL A 61 6.41 10.93 -7.39
CA VAL A 61 5.52 9.89 -7.91
C VAL A 61 4.34 10.56 -8.61
N THR A 62 4.08 10.17 -9.85
CA THR A 62 2.90 10.62 -10.60
C THR A 62 1.64 9.94 -10.07
N SER A 63 0.48 10.57 -10.25
CA SER A 63 -0.83 9.98 -9.93
C SER A 63 -0.99 8.55 -10.44
N ALA A 64 -0.66 8.29 -11.71
CA ALA A 64 -0.80 6.97 -12.33
C ALA A 64 -0.04 5.87 -11.59
N ILE A 65 1.18 6.16 -11.14
CA ILE A 65 2.01 5.21 -10.37
C ILE A 65 1.52 5.13 -8.93
N LEU A 66 1.17 6.26 -8.33
CA LEU A 66 0.68 6.32 -6.96
C LEU A 66 -0.60 5.50 -6.80
N VAL A 67 -1.54 5.55 -7.76
CA VAL A 67 -2.75 4.71 -7.78
C VAL A 67 -2.40 3.23 -7.73
N LYS A 68 -1.43 2.77 -8.53
CA LYS A 68 -0.97 1.39 -8.53
C LYS A 68 -0.33 0.98 -7.20
N VAL A 69 0.50 1.85 -6.62
CA VAL A 69 1.13 1.62 -5.32
C VAL A 69 0.06 1.47 -4.23
N ILE A 70 -0.94 2.35 -4.22
CA ILE A 70 -2.05 2.30 -3.26
C ILE A 70 -2.84 1.00 -3.41
N GLU A 71 -3.15 0.60 -4.65
CA GLU A 71 -3.84 -0.67 -4.93
C GLU A 71 -3.04 -1.87 -4.40
N TYR A 72 -1.72 -1.89 -4.64
CA TYR A 72 -0.81 -2.91 -4.14
C TYR A 72 -0.81 -2.98 -2.60
N CYS A 73 -0.65 -1.84 -1.93
CA CYS A 73 -0.65 -1.77 -0.47
C CYS A 73 -1.99 -2.24 0.10
N LYS A 74 -3.11 -1.83 -0.49
CA LYS A 74 -4.44 -2.27 -0.04
C LYS A 74 -4.62 -3.78 -0.16
N LYS A 75 -4.21 -4.36 -1.29
CA LYS A 75 -4.29 -5.81 -1.52
C LYS A 75 -3.45 -6.60 -0.51
N HIS A 76 -2.25 -6.11 -0.18
CA HIS A 76 -1.35 -6.75 0.79
C HIS A 76 -1.81 -6.65 2.23
N VAL A 77 -2.41 -5.51 2.58
CA VAL A 77 -3.05 -5.29 3.88
C VAL A 77 -4.25 -6.21 4.06
N ASP A 78 -5.12 -6.31 3.06
CA ASP A 78 -6.29 -7.19 3.10
C ASP A 78 -5.86 -8.66 3.22
N ALA A 79 -4.85 -9.08 2.46
CA ALA A 79 -4.30 -10.42 2.53
C ALA A 79 -3.61 -10.73 3.88
N SER A 80 -2.88 -9.78 4.44
CA SER A 80 -2.30 -9.91 5.79
C SER A 80 -3.38 -10.06 6.86
N THR A 81 -4.45 -9.28 6.76
CA THR A 81 -5.59 -9.33 7.69
C THR A 81 -6.35 -10.65 7.58
N ALA A 82 -6.58 -11.12 6.35
CA ALA A 82 -7.22 -12.42 6.10
C ALA A 82 -6.40 -13.58 6.70
N THR A 83 -5.07 -13.51 6.59
CA THR A 83 -4.16 -14.53 7.15
C THR A 83 -4.13 -14.51 8.69
N ALA A 84 -4.25 -13.33 9.31
CA ALA A 84 -4.28 -13.20 10.77
C ALA A 84 -5.57 -13.74 11.41
N THR A 85 -6.69 -13.71 10.68
CA THR A 85 -8.00 -14.17 11.18
C THR A 85 -8.21 -15.67 10.96
N ALA A 86 -7.54 -16.25 9.96
CA ALA A 86 -7.57 -17.68 9.67
C ALA A 86 -6.45 -18.42 10.42
N THR A 87 -6.69 -18.77 11.68
CA THR A 87 -5.84 -19.72 12.38
C THR A 87 -5.89 -21.08 11.65
N ALA A 88 -4.75 -21.52 11.11
CA ALA A 88 -4.39 -22.92 10.87
C ALA A 88 -5.03 -23.73 9.72
N THR A 89 -5.42 -23.14 8.58
CA THR A 89 -5.64 -23.95 7.36
C THR A 89 -4.82 -23.46 6.17
N ALA A 90 -3.72 -24.20 5.94
CA ALA A 90 -3.10 -24.48 4.64
C ALA A 90 -2.74 -23.29 3.76
N GLY A 91 -1.46 -22.86 3.85
CA GLY A 91 -0.52 -22.55 2.75
C GLY A 91 -0.94 -21.88 1.42
N GLY A 92 -2.18 -21.47 1.20
CA GLY A 92 -2.74 -21.12 -0.11
C GLY A 92 -3.00 -19.63 -0.33
N GLY A 93 -3.26 -18.85 0.73
CA GLY A 93 -3.49 -17.40 0.61
C GLY A 93 -2.25 -16.65 0.09
N ASN A 94 -1.06 -17.15 0.40
CA ASN A 94 0.20 -16.59 -0.08
C ASN A 94 0.42 -16.88 -1.59
N ASP A 95 -0.07 -18.01 -2.10
CA ASP A 95 0.11 -18.39 -3.50
C ASP A 95 -0.83 -17.61 -4.43
N GLU A 96 -2.04 -17.30 -3.99
CA GLU A 96 -2.95 -16.43 -4.75
C GLU A 96 -2.44 -14.98 -4.79
N LEU A 97 -1.93 -14.49 -3.66
CA LEU A 97 -1.29 -13.17 -3.60
C LEU A 97 -0.06 -13.11 -4.51
N LYS A 98 0.84 -14.09 -4.47
CA LYS A 98 2.00 -14.15 -5.38
C LYS A 98 1.61 -14.17 -6.86
N LYS A 99 0.52 -14.87 -7.23
CA LYS A 99 0.02 -14.85 -8.62
C LYS A 99 -0.53 -13.48 -9.01
N TRP A 100 -1.19 -12.81 -8.08
CA TRP A 100 -1.66 -11.45 -8.29
C TRP A 100 -0.48 -10.48 -8.42
N ASP A 101 0.53 -10.61 -7.55
CA ASP A 101 1.78 -9.84 -7.59
C ASP A 101 2.52 -10.00 -8.91
N ALA A 102 2.65 -11.24 -9.39
CA ALA A 102 3.27 -11.52 -10.68
C ALA A 102 2.53 -10.81 -11.83
N LYS A 103 1.18 -10.81 -11.81
CA LYS A 103 0.37 -10.08 -12.80
C LYS A 103 0.41 -8.57 -12.62
N PHE A 104 0.55 -8.11 -11.39
CA PHE A 104 0.66 -6.68 -11.07
C PHE A 104 2.00 -6.12 -11.57
N ALA A 105 3.07 -6.90 -11.45
CA ALA A 105 4.40 -6.55 -11.94
C ALA A 105 4.59 -6.83 -13.45
N ASP A 106 3.67 -7.56 -14.09
CA ASP A 106 3.60 -7.75 -15.54
C ASP A 106 3.06 -6.48 -16.24
N VAL A 107 3.85 -5.42 -16.18
CA VAL A 107 3.60 -4.12 -16.80
C VAL A 107 4.75 -3.78 -17.74
N ASP A 108 4.60 -2.72 -18.54
CA ASP A 108 5.66 -2.25 -19.40
C ASP A 108 6.91 -1.84 -18.60
N GLN A 109 8.09 -1.94 -19.21
CA GLN A 109 9.37 -1.65 -18.55
C GLN A 109 9.41 -0.25 -17.94
N ASN A 110 8.86 0.76 -18.63
CA ASN A 110 8.79 2.13 -18.14
C ASN A 110 7.99 2.19 -16.82
N THR A 111 6.78 1.65 -16.81
CA THR A 111 5.95 1.58 -15.59
C THR A 111 6.62 0.76 -14.49
N LEU A 112 7.32 -0.32 -14.82
CA LEU A 112 8.05 -1.13 -13.85
C LEU A 112 9.18 -0.33 -13.18
N PHE A 113 9.97 0.42 -13.96
CA PHE A 113 11.00 1.31 -13.42
C PHE A 113 10.41 2.42 -12.55
N ASP A 114 9.31 3.03 -12.98
CA ASP A 114 8.62 4.04 -12.19
C ASP A 114 8.06 3.46 -10.87
N LEU A 115 7.54 2.22 -10.89
CA LEU A 115 7.14 1.49 -9.69
C LEU A 115 8.31 1.21 -8.76
N ILE A 116 9.47 0.83 -9.28
CA ILE A 116 10.70 0.62 -8.48
C ILE A 116 11.11 1.91 -7.78
N LEU A 117 11.14 3.03 -8.51
CA LEU A 117 11.50 4.34 -7.97
C LEU A 117 10.48 4.80 -6.91
N ALA A 118 9.19 4.62 -7.17
CA ALA A 118 8.13 4.95 -6.22
C ALA A 118 8.19 4.07 -4.96
N ALA A 119 8.42 2.77 -5.11
CA ALA A 119 8.56 1.84 -3.99
C ALA A 119 9.77 2.18 -3.11
N ASN A 120 10.89 2.57 -3.73
CA ASN A 120 12.08 3.02 -3.02
C ASN A 120 11.85 4.35 -2.30
N TYR A 121 11.14 5.29 -2.92
CA TYR A 121 10.83 6.60 -2.31
C TYR A 121 9.87 6.50 -1.11
N LEU A 122 8.83 5.68 -1.25
CA LEU A 122 7.83 5.44 -0.20
C LEU A 122 8.28 4.42 0.86
N ASP A 123 9.46 3.81 0.66
CA ASP A 123 10.05 2.75 1.48
C ASP A 123 9.08 1.59 1.71
N ILE A 124 8.63 1.00 0.59
CA ILE A 124 7.74 -0.16 0.55
C ILE A 124 8.55 -1.39 0.15
N LYS A 125 9.12 -2.06 1.15
CA LYS A 125 10.04 -3.17 0.94
C LYS A 125 9.44 -4.33 0.12
N SER A 126 8.18 -4.67 0.34
CA SER A 126 7.50 -5.76 -0.40
C SER A 126 7.37 -5.47 -1.89
N LEU A 127 6.98 -4.25 -2.24
CA LEU A 127 6.85 -3.82 -3.63
C LEU A 127 8.22 -3.72 -4.31
N LEU A 128 9.23 -3.23 -3.60
CA LEU A 128 10.60 -3.14 -4.11
C LEU A 128 11.18 -4.53 -4.38
N ASP A 129 11.01 -5.47 -3.44
CA ASP A 129 11.50 -6.84 -3.59
C ASP A 129 10.78 -7.56 -4.76
N LEU A 130 9.45 -7.36 -4.90
CA LEU A 130 8.67 -7.90 -6.02
C LEU A 130 9.16 -7.39 -7.38
N THR A 131 9.27 -6.07 -7.53
CA THR A 131 9.68 -5.45 -8.80
C THR A 131 11.13 -5.82 -9.17
N CYS A 132 12.03 -5.90 -8.19
CA CYS A 132 13.39 -6.40 -8.40
C CYS A 132 13.41 -7.86 -8.85
N GLN A 133 12.56 -8.71 -8.25
CA GLN A 133 12.44 -10.11 -8.65
C GLN A 133 11.93 -10.24 -10.08
N THR A 134 10.91 -9.47 -10.48
CA THR A 134 10.40 -9.44 -11.87
C THR A 134 11.50 -9.08 -12.86
N VAL A 135 12.31 -8.06 -12.57
CA VAL A 135 13.45 -7.69 -13.43
C VAL A 135 14.48 -8.83 -13.51
N ALA A 136 14.78 -9.49 -12.39
CA ALA A 136 15.68 -10.64 -12.36
C ALA A 136 15.16 -11.80 -13.21
N ASP A 137 13.86 -12.09 -13.14
CA ASP A 137 13.22 -13.15 -13.93
C ASP A 137 13.22 -12.81 -15.43
N MET A 138 12.99 -11.54 -15.81
CA MET A 138 13.12 -11.08 -17.20
C MET A 138 14.54 -11.25 -17.76
N ILE A 139 15.57 -11.02 -16.93
CA ILE A 139 16.97 -11.24 -17.31
C ILE A 139 17.23 -12.74 -17.51
N LYS A 140 16.69 -13.56 -16.61
CA LYS A 140 16.84 -15.02 -16.64
C LYS A 140 16.16 -15.66 -17.86
N GLU A 141 14.95 -15.22 -18.21
CA GLU A 141 14.20 -15.74 -19.37
C GLU A 141 14.89 -15.45 -20.70
N ASN A 142 15.50 -14.28 -20.85
CA ASN A 142 16.29 -13.96 -22.04
C ASN A 142 17.58 -14.78 -22.16
N GLN A 143 18.09 -15.31 -21.04
CA GLN A 143 19.33 -16.08 -21.01
C GLN A 143 19.12 -17.55 -21.45
N TRP A 144 17.92 -18.11 -21.31
CA TRP A 144 17.59 -19.48 -21.76
C TRP A 144 17.11 -19.55 -23.20
N ALA A 145 16.84 -18.41 -23.85
CA ALA A 145 16.49 -18.36 -25.27
C ALA A 145 17.71 -18.57 -26.21
N PHE A 146 18.91 -18.77 -25.66
CA PHE A 146 20.18 -18.88 -26.38
C PHE A 146 20.91 -20.23 -26.21
N GLU A 147 20.28 -21.25 -25.62
CA GLU A 147 20.87 -22.59 -25.47
C GLU A 147 20.11 -23.67 -26.25
#